data_AF-A0A0L0SAW0-F1
#
_entry.id   AF-A0A0L0SAW0-F1
#
_cell.length_a   1.000
_cell.length_b   1.000
_cell.length_c   1.000
_cell.angle_alpha   90.00
_cell.angle_beta   90.00
_cell.angle_gamma   90.00
#
_symmetry.space_group_name_H-M   'P 1'
#
loop_
_entity.id
_entity.type
_entity.pdbx_description
1 polymer ?
#
loop_
_entity_poly.entity_id
_entity_poly.type
_entity_poly.pdbx_seq_one_letter_code
_entity_poly.pdbx_strand_id
1 'polypeptide(L)'
;MAKKKKSAGVAKTEADMLKTDEQRRKYAEMQLARRKDAFAREERAAKLNALKIQSQWRDIMKRAKSEALIHQLEVLRQVHDRHIDRKHYDIQQLAATLHETDDQYDTAYMAHLQNLDNLLDLQYNRLDALQRDFESELKDLELEFGSERALLQSQHMHEKNNLLGVIYRLDADFTDTEADARHEYQSSRDDVKNKNLEEKHALRIQLESTIEDLWKQFQQALANYNAATDERKKQFEELKAKDEQSAALIETQLRKLGKLSELIASLKQKIAANAREAEAAISALRTSKERVVNDFQTLKRKMNGYRDDEKRKLIELTRLASVSTKRLQQRFQKRYNKVLLDKLALEARRETLARENEALRAVLKAYLDGISVQQNIMDEANPLVVVNGKTNVLLPKRTSKVITVVEGAQAYKSSARILQ
;
A
#
# COMPACT_ATOMS: atom_id res chain seq x y z
N MET A 1 -145.22 -121.17 186.47
CA MET A 1 -146.52 -121.33 187.16
C MET A 1 -147.54 -121.79 186.11
N ALA A 2 -148.00 -123.04 186.16
CA ALA A 2 -149.23 -123.49 186.85
C ALA A 2 -150.50 -122.93 186.16
N LYS A 3 -151.55 -123.68 185.83
CA LYS A 3 -151.96 -125.09 185.95
C LYS A 3 -153.28 -125.22 185.14
N LYS A 4 -153.51 -126.39 184.53
CA LYS A 4 -154.79 -127.11 184.39
C LYS A 4 -156.05 -126.38 183.84
N LYS A 5 -156.67 -127.01 182.83
CA LYS A 5 -157.93 -127.75 183.05
C LYS A 5 -158.19 -128.79 181.94
N LYS A 6 -158.58 -129.98 182.40
CA LYS A 6 -159.14 -131.09 181.62
C LYS A 6 -160.63 -130.84 181.37
N SER A 7 -161.16 -131.33 180.25
CA SER A 7 -162.45 -132.01 180.19
C SER A 7 -162.51 -132.91 178.96
N ALA A 8 -162.94 -134.14 179.15
CA ALA A 8 -163.05 -135.20 178.16
C ALA A 8 -164.43 -135.22 177.50
N GLY A 9 -164.51 -135.80 176.29
CA GLY A 9 -165.70 -136.49 175.82
C GLY A 9 -166.20 -136.10 174.42
N VAL A 10 -165.88 -136.96 173.44
CA VAL A 10 -166.76 -137.58 172.42
C VAL A 10 -166.02 -137.68 171.07
N ALA A 11 -165.89 -138.92 170.58
CA ALA A 11 -165.18 -139.31 169.36
C ALA A 11 -165.93 -138.95 168.07
N LYS A 12 -165.20 -138.54 167.03
CA LYS A 12 -165.57 -138.66 165.60
C LYS A 12 -164.33 -138.99 164.74
N THR A 13 -164.43 -140.18 164.14
CA THR A 13 -163.75 -140.87 163.02
C THR A 13 -162.67 -140.21 162.11
N GLU A 14 -161.77 -141.09 161.63
CA GLU A 14 -160.56 -141.02 160.79
C GLU A 14 -160.58 -140.23 159.45
N ALA A 15 -161.72 -139.66 159.04
CA ALA A 15 -161.87 -138.94 157.76
C ALA A 15 -161.41 -137.47 157.79
N ASP A 16 -161.16 -136.89 158.97
CA ASP A 16 -160.80 -135.47 159.12
C ASP A 16 -159.28 -135.19 159.14
N MET A 17 -158.43 -136.21 159.30
CA MET A 17 -156.96 -136.04 159.40
C MET A 17 -156.23 -135.91 158.04
N LEU A 18 -156.81 -136.42 156.95
CA LEU A 18 -156.24 -136.31 155.60
C LEU A 18 -156.51 -134.95 154.93
N LYS A 19 -157.57 -134.24 155.33
CA LYS A 19 -157.86 -132.88 154.82
C LYS A 19 -156.90 -131.81 155.36
N THR A 20 -156.31 -132.03 156.54
CA THR A 20 -155.46 -131.03 157.19
C THR A 20 -154.02 -130.99 156.66
N ASP A 21 -153.47 -132.10 156.15
CA ASP A 21 -152.10 -132.14 155.64
C ASP A 21 -151.97 -131.68 154.18
N GLU A 22 -152.97 -131.92 153.32
CA GLU A 22 -153.00 -131.34 151.98
C GLU A 22 -153.10 -129.81 152.01
N GLN A 23 -153.82 -129.25 152.99
CA GLN A 23 -153.92 -127.81 153.18
C GLN A 23 -152.59 -127.18 153.59
N ARG A 24 -151.78 -127.86 154.41
CA ARG A 24 -150.45 -127.39 154.82
C ARG A 24 -149.44 -127.39 153.67
N ARG A 25 -149.44 -128.44 152.82
CA ARG A 25 -148.59 -128.49 151.62
C ARG A 25 -148.96 -127.39 150.62
N LYS A 26 -150.25 -127.24 150.32
CA LYS A 26 -150.75 -126.16 149.45
C LYS A 26 -150.41 -124.77 150.00
N TYR A 27 -150.44 -124.59 151.32
CA TYR A 27 -150.02 -123.33 151.96
C TYR A 27 -148.51 -123.07 151.84
N ALA A 28 -147.66 -124.07 152.04
CA ALA A 28 -146.21 -123.93 151.89
C ALA A 28 -145.80 -123.68 150.43
N GLU A 29 -146.41 -124.37 149.47
CA GLU A 29 -146.22 -124.14 148.03
C GLU A 29 -146.68 -122.74 147.62
N MET A 30 -147.83 -122.29 148.14
CA MET A 30 -148.32 -120.93 147.92
C MET A 30 -147.32 -119.88 148.44
N GLN A 31 -146.70 -120.09 149.59
CA GLN A 31 -145.72 -119.15 150.15
C GLN A 31 -144.37 -119.19 149.43
N LEU A 32 -143.92 -120.37 148.98
CA LEU A 32 -142.72 -120.49 148.15
C LEU A 32 -142.93 -119.83 146.78
N ALA A 33 -144.10 -120.04 146.16
CA ALA A 33 -144.51 -119.35 144.93
C ALA A 33 -144.54 -117.83 145.15
N ARG A 34 -145.10 -117.37 146.27
CA ARG A 34 -145.13 -115.93 146.60
C ARG A 34 -143.73 -115.33 146.78
N ARG A 35 -142.79 -116.07 147.37
CA ARG A 35 -141.37 -115.68 147.49
C ARG A 35 -140.64 -115.72 146.16
N LYS A 36 -140.86 -116.73 145.32
CA LYS A 36 -140.32 -116.79 143.96
C LYS A 36 -140.84 -115.65 143.10
N ASP A 37 -142.14 -115.32 143.21
CA ASP A 37 -142.75 -114.19 142.54
C ASP A 37 -142.23 -112.85 143.07
N ALA A 38 -142.00 -112.74 144.39
CA ALA A 38 -141.38 -111.56 144.98
C ALA A 38 -139.93 -111.37 144.48
N PHE A 39 -139.14 -112.44 144.48
CA PHE A 39 -137.77 -112.43 143.96
C PHE A 39 -137.73 -112.15 142.46
N ALA A 40 -138.61 -112.74 141.65
CA ALA A 40 -138.70 -112.47 140.22
C ALA A 40 -139.14 -111.02 139.95
N ARG A 41 -140.02 -110.46 140.77
CA ARG A 41 -140.38 -109.03 140.71
C ARG A 41 -139.19 -108.15 141.09
N GLU A 42 -138.44 -108.50 142.13
CA GLU A 42 -137.25 -107.77 142.56
C GLU A 42 -136.13 -107.86 141.52
N GLU A 43 -135.89 -109.01 140.91
CA GLU A 43 -134.91 -109.21 139.84
C GLU A 43 -135.28 -108.39 138.59
N ARG A 44 -136.57 -108.39 138.21
CA ARG A 44 -137.08 -107.53 137.13
C ARG A 44 -136.94 -106.06 137.48
N ALA A 45 -137.24 -105.67 138.72
CA ALA A 45 -137.08 -104.30 139.20
C ALA A 45 -135.60 -103.89 139.24
N ALA A 46 -134.69 -104.78 139.64
CA ALA A 46 -133.25 -104.56 139.67
C ALA A 46 -132.68 -104.41 138.25
N LYS A 47 -133.08 -105.26 137.29
CA LYS A 47 -132.71 -105.10 135.87
C LYS A 47 -133.21 -103.79 135.30
N LEU A 48 -134.46 -103.42 135.59
CA LEU A 48 -135.07 -102.18 135.14
C LEU A 48 -134.41 -100.95 135.80
N ASN A 49 -134.05 -101.04 137.08
CA ASN A 49 -133.30 -100.01 137.79
C ASN A 49 -131.87 -99.89 137.27
N ALA A 50 -131.20 -101.00 136.95
CA ALA A 50 -129.87 -101.00 136.34
C ALA A 50 -129.89 -100.32 134.96
N LEU A 51 -130.90 -100.62 134.12
CA LEU A 51 -131.08 -99.94 132.83
C LEU A 51 -131.39 -98.45 132.99
N LYS A 52 -132.22 -98.07 133.98
CA LYS A 52 -132.48 -96.67 134.32
C LYS A 52 -131.22 -95.95 134.78
N ILE A 53 -130.45 -96.55 135.68
CA ILE A 53 -129.16 -96.03 136.16
C ILE A 53 -128.18 -95.91 135.00
N GLN A 54 -128.08 -96.91 134.11
CA GLN A 54 -127.22 -96.85 132.94
C GLN A 54 -127.65 -95.76 131.95
N SER A 55 -128.96 -95.56 131.76
CA SER A 55 -129.48 -94.45 130.97
C SER A 55 -129.10 -93.10 131.59
N GLN A 56 -129.32 -92.94 132.89
CA GLN A 56 -128.95 -91.73 133.62
C GLN A 56 -127.43 -91.48 133.56
N TRP A 57 -126.59 -92.51 133.72
CA TRP A 57 -125.15 -92.40 133.57
C TRP A 57 -124.73 -92.02 132.15
N ARG A 58 -125.37 -92.58 131.11
CA ARG A 58 -125.11 -92.17 129.73
C ARG A 58 -125.48 -90.70 129.52
N ASP A 59 -126.60 -90.24 130.06
CA ASP A 59 -127.02 -88.85 129.95
C ASP A 59 -126.06 -87.91 130.71
N ILE A 60 -125.63 -88.28 131.91
CA ILE A 60 -124.63 -87.55 132.70
C ILE A 60 -123.28 -87.51 131.95
N MET A 61 -122.78 -88.64 131.44
CA MET A 61 -121.53 -88.71 130.70
C MET A 61 -121.57 -87.95 129.38
N LYS A 62 -122.71 -87.99 128.67
CA LYS A 62 -122.93 -87.18 127.47
C LYS A 62 -122.87 -85.69 127.80
N ARG A 63 -123.55 -85.26 128.87
CA ARG A 63 -123.49 -83.85 129.33
C ARG A 63 -122.07 -83.45 129.68
N ALA A 64 -121.39 -84.21 130.54
CA ALA A 64 -120.00 -83.93 130.93
C ALA A 64 -119.03 -83.90 129.73
N LYS A 65 -119.16 -84.85 128.78
CA LYS A 65 -118.31 -84.85 127.57
C LYS A 65 -118.66 -83.71 126.62
N SER A 66 -119.94 -83.35 126.49
CA SER A 66 -120.37 -82.21 125.69
C SER A 66 -119.83 -80.90 126.26
N GLU A 67 -119.90 -80.70 127.58
CA GLU A 67 -119.33 -79.54 128.26
C GLU A 67 -117.81 -79.48 128.09
N ALA A 68 -117.11 -80.61 128.25
CA ALA A 68 -115.66 -80.68 128.03
C ALA A 68 -115.27 -80.35 126.56
N LEU A 69 -116.01 -80.85 125.58
CA LEU A 69 -115.77 -80.54 124.16
C LEU A 69 -116.08 -79.08 123.83
N ILE A 70 -117.16 -78.52 124.38
CA ILE A 70 -117.47 -77.09 124.25
C ILE A 70 -116.34 -76.25 124.82
N HIS A 71 -115.82 -76.60 126.00
CA HIS A 71 -114.68 -75.89 126.58
C HIS A 71 -113.42 -76.00 125.73
N GLN A 72 -113.10 -77.19 125.18
CA GLN A 72 -111.97 -77.35 124.27
C GLN A 72 -112.13 -76.55 122.98
N LEU A 73 -113.34 -76.53 122.39
CA LEU A 73 -113.64 -75.70 121.23
C LEU A 73 -113.48 -74.22 121.54
N GLU A 74 -113.89 -73.77 122.73
CA GLU A 74 -113.71 -72.38 123.15
C GLU A 74 -112.23 -72.02 123.31
N VAL A 75 -111.42 -72.89 123.91
CA VAL A 75 -109.96 -72.68 124.00
C VAL A 75 -109.32 -72.63 122.62
N LEU A 76 -109.68 -73.56 121.71
CA LEU A 76 -109.16 -73.56 120.34
C LEU A 76 -109.58 -72.30 119.57
N ARG A 77 -110.83 -71.87 119.74
CA ARG A 77 -111.34 -70.61 119.16
C ARG A 77 -110.52 -69.43 119.65
N GLN A 78 -110.31 -69.29 120.97
CA GLN A 78 -109.49 -68.21 121.52
C GLN A 78 -108.05 -68.21 121.02
N VAL A 79 -107.45 -69.39 120.87
CA VAL A 79 -106.10 -69.52 120.29
C VAL A 79 -106.10 -69.09 118.82
N HIS A 80 -107.09 -69.53 118.05
CA HIS A 80 -107.24 -69.16 116.64
C HIS A 80 -107.48 -67.65 116.47
N ASP A 81 -108.37 -67.05 117.27
CA ASP A 81 -108.64 -65.61 117.27
C ASP A 81 -107.36 -64.82 117.57
N ARG A 82 -106.55 -65.23 118.55
CA ARG A 82 -105.23 -64.60 118.80
C ARG A 82 -104.25 -64.74 117.63
N HIS A 83 -104.25 -65.86 116.92
CA HIS A 83 -103.42 -66.02 115.72
C HIS A 83 -103.91 -65.15 114.56
N ILE A 84 -105.22 -65.03 114.41
CA ILE A 84 -105.86 -64.11 113.47
C ILE A 84 -105.44 -62.68 113.81
N ASP A 85 -105.57 -62.25 115.07
CA ASP A 85 -105.24 -60.89 115.50
C ASP A 85 -103.76 -60.57 115.25
N ARG A 86 -102.84 -61.51 115.57
CA ARG A 86 -101.41 -61.33 115.28
C ARG A 86 -101.14 -61.20 113.78
N LYS A 87 -101.72 -62.07 112.96
CA LYS A 87 -101.55 -61.98 111.50
C LYS A 87 -102.16 -60.69 110.94
N HIS A 88 -103.31 -60.27 111.45
CA HIS A 88 -103.92 -59.00 111.05
C HIS A 88 -103.03 -57.82 111.43
N TYR A 89 -102.44 -57.84 112.63
CA TYR A 89 -101.47 -56.85 113.05
C TYR A 89 -100.24 -56.83 112.14
N ASP A 90 -99.64 -57.99 111.86
CA ASP A 90 -98.46 -58.08 110.99
C ASP A 90 -98.77 -57.59 109.57
N ILE A 91 -99.94 -57.95 109.01
CA ILE A 91 -100.38 -57.45 107.70
C ILE A 91 -100.56 -55.92 107.72
N GLN A 92 -101.18 -55.37 108.76
CA GLN A 92 -101.36 -53.92 108.90
C GLN A 92 -100.02 -53.19 109.02
N GLN A 93 -99.09 -53.72 109.82
CA GLN A 93 -97.75 -53.15 109.94
C GLN A 93 -96.99 -53.23 108.61
N LEU A 94 -97.01 -54.38 107.92
CA LEU A 94 -96.37 -54.53 106.61
C LEU A 94 -96.97 -53.59 105.57
N ALA A 95 -98.30 -53.43 105.56
CA ALA A 95 -98.98 -52.49 104.65
C ALA A 95 -98.60 -51.03 104.96
N ALA A 96 -98.50 -50.65 106.24
CA ALA A 96 -98.07 -49.33 106.64
C ALA A 96 -96.62 -49.07 106.23
N THR A 97 -95.71 -50.03 106.46
CA THR A 97 -94.31 -49.89 106.04
C THR A 97 -94.16 -49.83 104.53
N LEU A 98 -94.97 -50.58 103.77
CA LEU A 98 -94.95 -50.54 102.31
C LEU A 98 -95.37 -49.16 101.80
N HIS A 99 -96.46 -48.62 102.35
CA HIS A 99 -96.92 -47.27 102.00
C HIS A 99 -95.86 -46.21 102.36
N GLU A 100 -95.24 -46.31 103.54
CA GLU A 100 -94.19 -45.37 103.93
C GLU A 100 -92.97 -45.47 103.01
N THR A 101 -92.57 -46.68 102.60
CA THR A 101 -91.46 -46.85 101.65
C THR A 101 -91.80 -46.33 100.25
N ASP A 102 -93.04 -46.48 99.81
CA ASP A 102 -93.50 -45.95 98.52
C ASP A 102 -93.51 -44.40 98.56
N ASP A 103 -94.03 -43.80 99.63
CA ASP A 103 -94.00 -42.34 99.82
C ASP A 103 -92.56 -41.78 99.86
N GLN A 104 -91.66 -42.49 100.55
CA GLN A 104 -90.24 -42.13 100.59
C GLN A 104 -89.59 -42.26 99.21
N TYR A 105 -89.91 -43.31 98.45
CA TYR A 105 -89.43 -43.50 97.09
C TYR A 105 -89.90 -42.38 96.17
N ASP A 106 -91.20 -42.06 96.19
CA ASP A 106 -91.78 -40.99 95.38
C ASP A 106 -91.14 -39.64 95.72
N THR A 107 -90.95 -39.34 97.01
CA THR A 107 -90.29 -38.12 97.45
C THR A 107 -88.84 -38.05 96.97
N ALA A 108 -88.08 -39.14 97.10
CA ALA A 108 -86.69 -39.21 96.64
C ALA A 108 -86.58 -39.09 95.11
N TYR A 109 -87.51 -39.71 94.38
CA TYR A 109 -87.59 -39.64 92.93
C TYR A 109 -87.87 -38.22 92.45
N MET A 110 -88.86 -37.54 93.05
CA MET A 110 -89.17 -36.14 92.73
C MET A 110 -87.99 -35.21 93.03
N ALA A 111 -87.33 -35.39 94.17
CA ALA A 111 -86.13 -34.62 94.51
C ALA A 111 -84.97 -34.86 93.51
N HIS A 112 -84.79 -36.10 93.06
CA HIS A 112 -83.80 -36.43 92.03
C HIS A 112 -84.11 -35.77 90.68
N LEU A 113 -85.37 -35.82 90.24
CA LEU A 113 -85.79 -35.13 89.01
C LEU A 113 -85.57 -33.62 89.11
N GLN A 114 -85.93 -33.00 90.24
CA GLN A 114 -85.68 -31.58 90.45
C GLN A 114 -84.17 -31.25 90.42
N ASN A 115 -83.32 -32.12 90.96
CA ASN A 115 -81.87 -31.92 90.88
C ASN A 115 -81.34 -32.05 89.45
N LEU A 116 -81.89 -32.96 88.64
CA LEU A 116 -81.57 -33.06 87.23
C LEU A 116 -82.00 -31.81 86.46
N ASP A 117 -83.20 -31.30 86.72
CA ASP A 117 -83.70 -30.07 86.10
C ASP A 117 -82.82 -28.86 86.46
N ASN A 118 -82.47 -28.71 87.75
CA ASN A 118 -81.53 -27.68 88.20
C ASN A 118 -80.16 -27.78 87.51
N LEU A 119 -79.66 -29.00 87.30
CA LEU A 119 -78.39 -29.24 86.62
C LEU A 119 -78.50 -28.89 85.13
N LEU A 120 -79.59 -29.28 84.47
CA LEU A 120 -79.85 -28.93 83.07
C LEU A 120 -79.93 -27.43 82.89
N ASP A 121 -80.67 -26.72 83.73
CA ASP A 121 -80.78 -25.25 83.71
C ASP A 121 -79.40 -24.59 83.89
N LEU A 122 -78.60 -25.09 84.83
CA LEU A 122 -77.23 -24.59 85.02
C LEU A 122 -76.38 -24.78 83.75
N GLN A 123 -76.46 -25.95 83.11
CA GLN A 123 -75.69 -26.21 81.88
C GLN A 123 -76.20 -25.40 80.69
N TYR A 124 -77.52 -25.22 80.55
CA TYR A 124 -78.10 -24.37 79.50
C TYR A 124 -77.66 -22.92 79.67
N ASN A 125 -77.72 -22.37 80.89
CA ASN A 125 -77.24 -21.02 81.18
C ASN A 125 -75.74 -20.87 80.90
N ARG A 126 -74.94 -21.88 81.25
CA ARG A 126 -73.50 -21.89 80.94
C ARG A 126 -73.24 -21.90 79.43
N LEU A 127 -73.98 -22.71 78.68
CA LEU A 127 -73.85 -22.82 77.23
C LEU A 127 -74.25 -21.50 76.54
N ASP A 128 -75.36 -20.91 76.96
CA ASP A 128 -75.85 -19.63 76.43
C ASP A 128 -74.88 -18.48 76.75
N ALA A 129 -74.33 -18.43 77.97
CA ALA A 129 -73.28 -17.47 78.31
C ALA A 129 -72.03 -17.63 77.42
N LEU A 130 -71.53 -18.86 77.28
CA LEU A 130 -70.36 -19.14 76.44
C LEU A 130 -70.61 -18.81 74.97
N GLN A 131 -71.82 -19.07 74.47
CA GLN A 131 -72.21 -18.73 73.10
C GLN A 131 -72.25 -17.20 72.91
N ARG A 132 -72.85 -16.46 73.84
CA ARG A 132 -72.89 -15.00 73.79
C ARG A 132 -71.50 -14.37 73.85
N ASP A 133 -70.64 -14.88 74.73
CA ASP A 133 -69.25 -14.43 74.86
C ASP A 133 -68.50 -14.67 73.55
N PHE A 134 -68.60 -15.88 72.98
CA PHE A 134 -67.99 -16.21 71.69
C PHE A 134 -68.51 -15.33 70.55
N GLU A 135 -69.83 -15.12 70.45
CA GLU A 135 -70.42 -14.26 69.41
C GLU A 135 -69.99 -12.80 69.56
N SER A 136 -69.86 -12.31 70.80
CA SER A 136 -69.33 -10.97 71.07
C SER A 136 -67.86 -10.85 70.65
N GLU A 137 -67.01 -11.78 71.10
CA GLU A 137 -65.59 -11.80 70.74
C GLU A 137 -65.38 -11.90 69.23
N LEU A 138 -66.16 -12.74 68.55
CA LEU A 138 -66.11 -12.87 67.10
C LEU A 138 -66.44 -11.54 66.41
N LYS A 139 -67.50 -10.86 66.87
CA LYS A 139 -67.93 -9.59 66.31
C LYS A 139 -66.92 -8.47 66.55
N ASP A 140 -66.35 -8.42 67.75
CA ASP A 140 -65.31 -7.45 68.10
C ASP A 140 -64.07 -7.68 67.22
N LEU A 141 -63.66 -8.94 67.04
CA LEU A 141 -62.53 -9.31 66.18
C LEU A 141 -62.79 -8.99 64.70
N GLU A 142 -63.99 -9.26 64.19
CA GLU A 142 -64.39 -8.89 62.82
C GLU A 142 -64.36 -7.37 62.60
N LEU A 143 -64.81 -6.59 63.59
CA LEU A 143 -64.78 -5.13 63.54
C LEU A 143 -63.35 -4.60 63.56
N GLU A 144 -62.50 -5.12 64.46
CA GLU A 144 -61.09 -4.75 64.58
C GLU A 144 -60.35 -5.02 63.27
N PHE A 145 -60.39 -6.25 62.75
CA PHE A 145 -59.74 -6.58 61.48
C PHE A 145 -60.34 -5.83 60.29
N GLY A 146 -61.66 -5.60 60.29
CA GLY A 146 -62.31 -4.78 59.27
C GLY A 146 -61.77 -3.34 59.25
N SER A 147 -61.61 -2.75 60.43
CA SER A 147 -61.08 -1.39 60.61
C SER A 147 -59.60 -1.30 60.27
N GLU A 148 -58.78 -2.25 60.72
CA GLU A 148 -57.35 -2.32 60.42
C GLU A 148 -57.12 -2.49 58.93
N ARG A 149 -57.86 -3.39 58.28
CA ARG A 149 -57.81 -3.59 56.83
C ARG A 149 -58.15 -2.30 56.08
N ALA A 150 -59.20 -1.59 56.49
CA ALA A 150 -59.58 -0.33 55.85
C ALA A 150 -58.48 0.74 56.02
N LEU A 151 -57.89 0.83 57.20
CA LEU A 151 -56.78 1.75 57.49
C LEU A 151 -55.55 1.42 56.63
N LEU A 152 -55.12 0.16 56.60
CA LEU A 152 -53.99 -0.31 55.79
C LEU A 152 -54.20 -0.05 54.30
N GLN A 153 -55.40 -0.31 53.78
CA GLN A 153 -55.73 -0.03 52.38
C GLN A 153 -55.68 1.47 52.07
N SER A 154 -56.20 2.31 52.97
CA SER A 154 -56.16 3.76 52.82
C SER A 154 -54.73 4.30 52.86
N GLN A 155 -53.92 3.83 53.82
CA GLN A 155 -52.51 4.22 53.94
C GLN A 155 -51.71 3.79 52.71
N HIS A 156 -51.86 2.53 52.28
CA HIS A 156 -51.19 2.03 51.08
C HIS A 156 -51.57 2.83 49.83
N MET A 157 -52.85 3.17 49.66
CA MET A 157 -53.30 4.01 48.53
C MET A 157 -52.69 5.42 48.60
N HIS A 158 -52.61 6.01 49.80
CA HIS A 158 -51.98 7.31 50.01
C HIS A 158 -50.48 7.28 49.67
N GLU A 159 -49.74 6.29 50.16
CA GLU A 159 -48.32 6.08 49.87
C GLU A 159 -48.06 5.87 48.38
N LYS A 160 -48.87 5.03 47.73
CA LYS A 160 -48.80 4.81 46.28
C LYS A 160 -49.00 6.10 45.50
N ASN A 161 -49.99 6.92 45.87
CA ASN A 161 -50.24 8.20 45.24
C ASN A 161 -49.08 9.19 45.47
N ASN A 162 -48.50 9.20 46.69
CA ASN A 162 -47.35 10.03 47.00
C ASN A 162 -46.13 9.63 46.16
N LEU A 163 -45.84 8.33 46.05
CA LEU A 163 -44.74 7.81 45.22
C LEU A 163 -44.96 8.15 43.74
N LEU A 164 -46.17 7.97 43.21
CA LEU A 164 -46.51 8.41 41.85
C LEU A 164 -46.30 9.91 41.67
N GLY A 165 -46.69 10.72 42.65
CA GLY A 165 -46.47 12.17 42.63
C GLY A 165 -44.99 12.58 42.73
N VAL A 166 -44.14 11.77 43.39
CA VAL A 166 -42.69 11.98 43.40
C VAL A 166 -42.07 11.59 42.07
N ILE A 167 -42.48 10.45 41.49
CA ILE A 167 -42.01 10.00 40.17
C ILE A 167 -42.36 11.03 39.11
N TYR A 168 -43.61 11.51 39.08
CA TYR A 168 -44.03 12.52 38.10
C TYR A 168 -43.23 13.83 38.23
N ARG A 169 -42.96 14.27 39.47
CA ARG A 169 -42.12 15.45 39.72
C ARG A 169 -40.68 15.22 39.28
N LEU A 170 -40.09 14.07 39.61
CA LEU A 170 -38.75 13.72 39.16
C LEU A 170 -38.66 13.67 37.64
N ASP A 171 -39.61 13.04 36.96
CA ASP A 171 -39.63 12.98 35.49
C ASP A 171 -39.74 14.39 34.88
N ALA A 172 -40.58 15.26 35.44
CA ALA A 172 -40.67 16.66 35.00
C ALA A 172 -39.33 17.40 35.18
N ASP A 173 -38.73 17.31 36.37
CA ASP A 173 -37.42 17.92 36.66
C ASP A 173 -36.32 17.36 35.72
N PHE A 174 -36.34 16.06 35.43
CA PHE A 174 -35.41 15.45 34.46
C PHE A 174 -35.64 15.97 33.05
N THR A 175 -36.89 16.13 32.61
CA THR A 175 -37.18 16.68 31.28
C THR A 175 -36.77 18.14 31.16
N ASP A 176 -36.96 18.93 32.22
CA ASP A 176 -36.58 20.35 32.25
C ASP A 176 -35.05 20.49 32.26
N THR A 177 -34.35 19.72 33.10
CA THR A 177 -32.88 19.72 33.13
C THR A 177 -32.27 19.22 31.82
N GLU A 178 -32.88 18.23 31.16
CA GLU A 178 -32.45 17.79 29.83
C GLU A 178 -32.68 18.87 28.77
N ALA A 179 -33.81 19.59 28.83
CA ALA A 179 -34.11 20.70 27.94
C ALA A 179 -33.11 21.85 28.12
N ASP A 180 -32.83 22.24 29.37
CA ASP A 180 -31.85 23.27 29.72
C ASP A 180 -30.44 22.88 29.23
N ALA A 181 -30.00 21.64 29.49
CA ALA A 181 -28.70 21.15 29.01
C ALA A 181 -28.61 21.15 27.47
N ARG A 182 -29.70 20.79 26.77
CA ARG A 182 -29.77 20.87 25.30
C ARG A 182 -29.71 22.32 24.80
N HIS A 183 -30.41 23.24 25.48
CA HIS A 183 -30.39 24.66 25.16
C HIS A 183 -29.00 25.27 25.39
N GLU A 184 -28.35 24.97 26.52
CA GLU A 184 -26.98 25.39 26.82
C GLU A 184 -25.98 24.85 25.80
N TYR A 185 -26.06 23.56 25.47
CA TYR A 185 -25.21 22.96 24.44
C TYR A 185 -25.40 23.64 23.08
N GLN A 186 -26.66 23.89 22.70
CA GLN A 186 -27.00 24.55 21.44
C GLN A 186 -26.48 25.99 21.41
N SER A 187 -26.60 26.73 22.52
CA SER A 187 -26.04 28.08 22.68
C SER A 187 -24.52 28.06 22.57
N SER A 188 -23.84 27.18 23.31
CA SER A 188 -22.37 27.05 23.26
C SER A 188 -21.89 26.68 21.86
N ARG A 189 -22.62 25.82 21.15
CA ARG A 189 -22.31 25.46 19.75
C ARG A 189 -22.42 26.68 18.84
N ASP A 190 -23.47 27.46 18.99
CA ASP A 190 -23.70 28.65 18.17
C ASP A 190 -22.69 29.75 18.49
N ASP A 191 -22.30 29.92 19.76
CA ASP A 191 -21.23 30.82 20.19
C ASP A 191 -19.87 30.42 19.59
N VAL A 192 -19.51 29.14 19.61
CA VAL A 192 -18.27 28.65 18.98
C VAL A 192 -18.32 28.86 17.47
N LYS A 193 -19.48 28.62 16.84
CA LYS A 193 -19.66 28.87 15.40
C LYS A 193 -19.50 30.36 15.08
N ASN A 194 -20.09 31.24 15.88
CA ASN A 194 -19.98 32.69 15.72
C ASN A 194 -18.55 33.17 15.92
N LYS A 195 -17.85 32.72 16.96
CA LYS A 195 -16.42 33.00 17.18
C LYS A 195 -15.56 32.57 16.00
N ASN A 196 -15.76 31.35 15.49
CA ASN A 196 -15.04 30.87 14.30
C ASN A 196 -15.32 31.74 13.05
N LEU A 197 -16.57 32.20 12.89
CA LEU A 197 -16.92 33.12 11.80
C LEU A 197 -16.24 34.48 11.99
N GLU A 198 -16.24 35.03 13.19
CA GLU A 198 -15.55 36.28 13.55
C GLU A 198 -14.04 36.17 13.31
N GLU A 199 -13.40 35.09 13.75
CA GLU A 199 -11.97 34.82 13.51
C GLU A 199 -11.66 34.71 12.01
N LYS A 200 -12.49 33.99 11.26
CA LYS A 200 -12.36 33.89 9.80
C LYS A 200 -12.51 35.26 9.13
N HIS A 201 -13.45 36.08 9.59
CA HIS A 201 -13.63 37.44 9.09
C HIS A 201 -12.45 38.34 9.45
N ALA A 202 -11.94 38.26 10.68
CA ALA A 202 -10.75 38.99 11.11
C ALA A 202 -9.51 38.61 10.29
N LEU A 203 -9.27 37.31 10.08
CA LEU A 203 -8.19 36.80 9.23
C LEU A 203 -8.34 37.27 7.78
N ARG A 204 -9.56 37.28 7.24
CA ARG A 204 -9.83 37.81 5.90
C ARG A 204 -9.42 39.28 5.81
N ILE A 205 -9.88 40.11 6.75
CA ILE A 205 -9.55 41.54 6.79
C ILE A 205 -8.03 41.74 6.89
N GLN A 206 -7.34 40.97 7.75
CA GLN A 206 -5.88 41.02 7.86
C GLN A 206 -5.19 40.65 6.54
N LEU A 207 -5.63 39.57 5.87
CA LEU A 207 -5.06 39.16 4.59
C LEU A 207 -5.32 40.18 3.48
N GLU A 208 -6.53 40.73 3.39
CA GLU A 208 -6.87 41.81 2.46
C GLU A 208 -5.97 43.04 2.69
N SER A 209 -5.77 43.45 3.95
CA SER A 209 -4.84 44.54 4.31
C SER A 209 -3.40 44.24 3.87
N THR A 210 -2.89 43.02 4.10
CA THR A 210 -1.52 42.67 3.66
C THR A 210 -1.38 42.63 2.14
N ILE A 211 -2.42 42.22 1.42
CA ILE A 211 -2.46 42.27 -0.05
C ILE A 211 -2.41 43.73 -0.52
N GLU A 212 -3.19 44.61 0.09
CA GLU A 212 -3.18 46.04 -0.22
C GLU A 212 -1.79 46.67 0.04
N ASP A 213 -1.15 46.34 1.17
CA ASP A 213 0.20 46.81 1.49
C ASP A 213 1.25 46.30 0.49
N LEU A 214 1.22 45.01 0.15
CA LEU A 214 2.11 44.44 -0.86
C LEU A 214 1.87 45.05 -2.25
N TRP A 215 0.62 45.32 -2.61
CA TRP A 215 0.28 45.95 -3.87
C TRP A 215 0.81 47.39 -3.91
N LYS A 216 0.70 48.13 -2.81
CA LYS A 216 1.29 49.47 -2.66
C LYS A 216 2.82 49.43 -2.74
N GLN A 217 3.47 48.45 -2.09
CA GLN A 217 4.91 48.23 -2.21
C GLN A 217 5.32 47.90 -3.65
N PHE A 218 4.55 47.05 -4.34
CA PHE A 218 4.81 46.69 -5.73
C PHE A 218 4.66 47.89 -6.66
N GLN A 219 3.59 48.68 -6.49
CA GLN A 219 3.41 49.93 -7.22
C GLN A 219 4.56 50.92 -6.96
N GLN A 220 5.00 51.03 -5.70
CA GLN A 220 6.11 51.91 -5.36
C GLN A 220 7.43 51.42 -5.96
N ALA A 221 7.71 50.11 -5.93
CA ALA A 221 8.88 49.52 -6.57
C ALA A 221 8.84 49.72 -8.10
N LEU A 222 7.68 49.54 -8.73
CA LEU A 222 7.48 49.76 -10.15
C LEU A 222 7.65 51.24 -10.52
N ALA A 223 7.10 52.16 -9.71
CA ALA A 223 7.28 53.59 -9.88
C ALA A 223 8.77 53.98 -9.75
N ASN A 224 9.47 53.44 -8.75
CA ASN A 224 10.91 53.66 -8.57
C ASN A 224 11.73 53.09 -9.73
N TYR A 225 11.41 51.88 -10.21
CA TYR A 225 12.06 51.27 -11.36
C TYR A 225 11.84 52.08 -12.64
N ASN A 226 10.60 52.50 -12.91
CA ASN A 226 10.29 53.37 -14.04
C ASN A 226 11.03 54.71 -13.88
N ALA A 227 10.99 55.37 -12.73
CA ALA A 227 11.75 56.61 -12.53
C ALA A 227 13.26 56.43 -12.77
N ALA A 228 13.85 55.33 -12.29
CA ALA A 228 15.28 55.04 -12.44
C ALA A 228 15.68 54.57 -13.85
N THR A 229 14.74 53.99 -14.61
CA THR A 229 15.00 53.47 -15.96
C THR A 229 14.43 54.34 -17.06
N ASP A 230 13.47 55.23 -16.81
CA ASP A 230 12.82 56.07 -17.83
C ASP A 230 13.83 57.04 -18.43
N GLU A 231 14.71 57.61 -17.63
CA GLU A 231 15.77 58.48 -18.14
C GLU A 231 16.76 57.69 -19.00
N ARG A 232 17.17 56.50 -18.55
CA ARG A 232 18.05 55.61 -19.34
C ARG A 232 17.35 55.06 -20.60
N LYS A 233 16.06 54.75 -20.52
CA LYS A 233 15.22 54.28 -21.64
C LYS A 233 15.05 55.39 -22.66
N LYS A 234 14.76 56.63 -22.23
CA LYS A 234 14.71 57.80 -23.11
C LYS A 234 16.05 58.03 -23.81
N GLN A 235 17.15 58.02 -23.05
CA GLN A 235 18.49 58.15 -23.62
C GLN A 235 18.81 57.01 -24.59
N PHE A 236 18.43 55.78 -24.28
CA PHE A 236 18.60 54.64 -25.18
C PHE A 236 17.75 54.76 -26.44
N GLU A 237 16.48 55.14 -26.35
CA GLU A 237 15.61 55.35 -27.51
C GLU A 237 16.11 56.50 -28.38
N GLU A 238 16.59 57.61 -27.79
CA GLU A 238 17.21 58.70 -28.53
C GLU A 238 18.49 58.28 -29.25
N LEU A 239 19.36 57.53 -28.57
CA LEU A 239 20.59 57.00 -29.17
C LEU A 239 20.27 55.96 -30.25
N LYS A 240 19.31 55.08 -30.02
CA LYS A 240 18.82 54.09 -31.00
C LYS A 240 18.24 54.78 -32.23
N ALA A 241 17.44 55.84 -32.06
CA ALA A 241 16.92 56.62 -33.18
C ALA A 241 18.05 57.31 -33.97
N LYS A 242 19.07 57.85 -33.28
CA LYS A 242 20.28 58.40 -33.93
C LYS A 242 21.09 57.33 -34.65
N ASP A 243 21.23 56.14 -34.08
CA ASP A 243 21.91 55.00 -34.68
C ASP A 243 21.15 54.46 -35.90
N GLU A 244 19.81 54.36 -35.84
CA GLU A 244 18.98 53.99 -36.99
C GLU A 244 19.10 55.03 -38.12
N GLN A 245 19.08 56.32 -37.80
CA GLN A 245 19.31 57.40 -38.77
C GLN A 245 20.71 57.33 -39.38
N SER A 246 21.72 57.09 -38.55
CA SER A 246 23.11 56.95 -38.99
C SER A 246 23.32 55.70 -39.82
N ALA A 247 22.71 54.57 -39.46
CA ALA A 247 22.75 53.32 -40.21
C ALA A 247 22.05 53.46 -41.57
N ALA A 248 20.89 54.13 -41.63
CA ALA A 248 20.22 54.45 -42.89
C ALA A 248 21.08 55.36 -43.78
N LEU A 249 21.73 56.37 -43.19
CA LEU A 249 22.66 57.25 -43.90
C LEU A 249 23.87 56.46 -44.42
N ILE A 250 24.49 55.62 -43.59
CA ILE A 250 25.61 54.74 -43.98
C ILE A 250 25.17 53.80 -45.10
N GLU A 251 23.98 53.19 -45.01
CA GLU A 251 23.48 52.29 -46.03
C GLU A 251 23.26 53.02 -47.37
N THR A 252 22.69 54.22 -47.37
CA THR A 252 22.56 55.03 -48.59
C THR A 252 23.92 55.44 -49.17
N GLN A 253 24.89 55.77 -48.32
CA GLN A 253 26.26 56.08 -48.74
C GLN A 253 27.00 54.84 -49.25
N LEU A 254 26.84 53.68 -48.63
CA LEU A 254 27.39 52.40 -49.09
C LEU A 254 26.80 51.98 -50.43
N ARG A 255 25.49 52.20 -50.66
CA ARG A 255 24.87 51.99 -51.98
C ARG A 255 25.43 52.95 -53.03
N LYS A 256 25.68 54.23 -52.70
CA LYS A 256 26.35 55.18 -53.60
C LYS A 256 27.80 54.79 -53.89
N LEU A 257 28.55 54.39 -52.86
CA LEU A 257 29.92 53.88 -52.99
C LEU A 257 29.98 52.60 -53.83
N GLY A 258 29.04 51.68 -53.66
CA GLY A 258 28.88 50.48 -54.48
C GLY A 258 28.67 50.83 -55.95
N LYS A 259 27.72 51.72 -56.26
CA LYS A 259 27.47 52.20 -57.62
C LYS A 259 28.69 52.89 -58.25
N LEU A 260 29.40 53.72 -57.48
CA LEU A 260 30.64 54.37 -57.96
C LEU A 260 31.78 53.36 -58.14
N SER A 261 31.91 52.38 -57.26
CA SER A 261 32.90 51.30 -57.36
C SER A 261 32.64 50.41 -58.58
N GLU A 262 31.39 50.04 -58.84
CA GLU A 262 30.99 49.30 -60.05
C GLU A 262 31.25 50.12 -61.33
N LEU A 263 30.98 51.43 -61.30
CA LEU A 263 31.31 52.32 -62.41
C LEU A 263 32.83 52.38 -62.65
N ILE A 264 33.62 52.55 -61.60
CA ILE A 264 35.10 52.52 -61.67
C ILE A 264 35.59 51.16 -62.18
N ALA A 265 35.03 50.04 -61.71
CA ALA A 265 35.38 48.71 -62.18
C ALA A 265 35.08 48.56 -63.68
N SER A 266 33.90 49.01 -64.14
CA SER A 266 33.52 48.96 -65.55
C SER A 266 34.44 49.80 -66.45
N LEU A 267 34.85 50.99 -65.98
CA LEU A 267 35.79 51.85 -66.70
C LEU A 267 37.20 51.27 -66.72
N LYS A 268 37.67 50.68 -65.61
CA LYS A 268 38.94 49.93 -65.56
C LYS A 268 38.93 48.74 -66.52
N GLN A 269 37.81 48.02 -66.62
CA GLN A 269 37.67 46.87 -67.53
C GLN A 269 37.67 47.32 -69.00
N LYS A 270 37.03 48.45 -69.34
CA LYS A 270 37.10 49.07 -70.67
C LYS A 270 38.52 49.54 -71.04
N ILE A 271 39.25 50.15 -70.09
CA ILE A 271 40.65 50.55 -70.31
C ILE A 271 41.54 49.32 -70.53
N ALA A 272 41.36 48.25 -69.74
CA ALA A 272 42.12 47.01 -69.90
C ALA A 272 41.83 46.31 -71.25
N ALA A 273 40.58 46.32 -71.72
CA ALA A 273 40.22 45.79 -73.03
C ALA A 273 40.88 46.58 -74.18
N ASN A 274 40.83 47.92 -74.11
CA ASN A 274 41.46 48.79 -75.12
C ASN A 274 42.99 48.66 -75.13
N ALA A 275 43.62 48.50 -73.95
CA ALA A 275 45.06 48.23 -73.84
C ALA A 275 45.43 46.88 -74.49
N ARG A 276 44.65 45.82 -74.29
CA ARG A 276 44.87 44.51 -74.92
C ARG A 276 44.73 44.56 -76.44
N GLU A 277 43.72 45.27 -76.96
CA GLU A 277 43.56 45.46 -78.41
C GLU A 277 44.73 46.25 -79.03
N ALA A 278 45.18 47.32 -78.36
CA ALA A 278 46.34 48.09 -78.80
C ALA A 278 47.64 47.26 -78.77
N GLU A 279 47.88 46.46 -77.73
CA GLU A 279 49.04 45.56 -77.65
C GLU A 279 49.01 44.46 -78.74
N ALA A 280 47.84 43.88 -79.01
CA ALA A 280 47.65 42.90 -80.08
C ALA A 280 47.95 43.50 -81.47
N ALA A 281 47.49 44.74 -81.73
CA ALA A 281 47.77 45.46 -82.97
C ALA A 281 49.27 45.80 -83.13
N ILE A 282 49.94 46.22 -82.05
CA ILE A 282 51.38 46.51 -82.05
C ILE A 282 52.20 45.23 -82.28
N SER A 283 51.79 44.09 -81.69
CA SER A 283 52.45 42.80 -81.90
C SER A 283 52.34 42.30 -83.35
N ALA A 284 51.16 42.44 -83.97
CA ALA A 284 50.95 42.10 -85.38
C ALA A 284 51.79 42.95 -86.33
N LEU A 285 51.92 44.25 -86.07
CA LEU A 285 52.79 45.15 -86.86
C LEU A 285 54.28 44.84 -86.67
N ARG A 286 54.72 44.46 -85.45
CA ARG A 286 56.11 44.06 -85.19
C ARG A 286 56.50 42.77 -85.91
N THR A 287 55.63 41.76 -85.90
CA THR A 287 55.89 40.49 -86.60
C THR A 287 55.90 40.65 -88.13
N SER A 288 55.07 41.55 -88.68
CA SER A 288 55.14 41.91 -90.10
C SER A 288 56.44 42.64 -90.46
N LYS A 289 56.88 43.59 -89.61
CA LYS A 289 58.17 44.29 -89.77
C LYS A 289 59.37 43.34 -89.73
N GLU A 290 59.41 42.40 -88.78
CA GLU A 290 60.50 41.41 -88.69
C GLU A 290 60.58 40.49 -89.90
N ARG A 291 59.43 40.12 -90.49
CA ARG A 291 59.37 39.31 -91.70
C ARG A 291 60.02 40.04 -92.89
N VAL A 292 59.68 41.31 -93.10
CA VAL A 292 60.27 42.16 -94.16
C VAL A 292 61.77 42.41 -93.94
N VAL A 293 62.21 42.57 -92.68
CA VAL A 293 63.64 42.72 -92.35
C VAL A 293 64.42 41.43 -92.66
N ASN A 294 63.86 40.26 -92.37
CA ASN A 294 64.49 38.98 -92.70
C ASN A 294 64.60 38.74 -94.22
N ASP A 295 63.56 39.12 -94.98
CA ASP A 295 63.58 39.03 -96.45
C ASP A 295 64.61 40.00 -97.06
N PHE A 296 64.77 41.20 -96.50
CA PHE A 296 65.83 42.13 -96.90
C PHE A 296 67.24 41.61 -96.56
N GLN A 297 67.44 41.00 -95.39
CA GLN A 297 68.74 40.45 -95.00
C GLN A 297 69.15 39.25 -95.84
N THR A 298 68.22 38.37 -96.22
CA THR A 298 68.51 37.23 -97.12
C THR A 298 68.84 37.70 -98.53
N LEU A 299 68.16 38.73 -99.04
CA LEU A 299 68.49 39.34 -100.34
C LEU A 299 69.86 40.05 -100.31
N LYS A 300 70.19 40.72 -99.20
CA LYS A 300 71.50 41.38 -99.00
C LYS A 300 72.64 40.36 -98.92
N ARG A 301 72.42 39.19 -98.32
CA ARG A 301 73.40 38.07 -98.35
C ARG A 301 73.62 37.53 -99.77
N LYS A 302 72.55 37.36 -100.56
CA LYS A 302 72.66 36.94 -101.97
C LYS A 302 73.40 38.00 -102.83
N MET A 303 73.10 39.29 -102.64
CA MET A 303 73.76 40.39 -103.35
C MET A 303 75.26 40.53 -103.02
N ASN A 304 75.65 40.30 -101.76
CA ASN A 304 77.07 40.27 -101.38
C ASN A 304 77.80 39.02 -101.90
N GLY A 305 77.13 37.85 -101.94
CA GLY A 305 77.68 36.63 -102.54
C GLY A 305 78.06 36.80 -104.02
N TYR A 306 77.20 37.43 -104.82
CA TYR A 306 77.51 37.72 -106.23
C TYR A 306 78.69 38.70 -106.40
N ARG A 307 78.80 39.71 -105.53
CA ARG A 307 79.92 40.67 -105.55
C ARG A 307 81.26 40.05 -105.13
N ASP A 308 81.27 39.09 -104.22
CA ASP A 308 82.49 38.41 -103.79
C ASP A 308 82.96 37.33 -104.80
N ASP A 309 82.04 36.69 -105.52
CA ASP A 309 82.38 35.74 -106.58
C ASP A 309 82.94 36.45 -107.83
N GLU A 310 82.41 37.62 -108.21
CA GLU A 310 83.02 38.45 -109.27
C GLU A 310 84.37 39.04 -108.86
N LYS A 311 84.54 39.47 -107.61
CA LYS A 311 85.85 39.88 -107.07
C LYS A 311 86.87 38.73 -107.12
N ARG A 312 86.48 37.49 -106.79
CA ARG A 312 87.35 36.31 -106.91
C ARG A 312 87.72 35.99 -108.36
N LYS A 313 86.78 36.15 -109.31
CA LYS A 313 87.05 36.00 -110.76
C LYS A 313 88.00 37.08 -111.31
N LEU A 314 87.90 38.31 -110.81
CA LEU A 314 88.77 39.45 -111.17
C LEU A 314 90.19 39.30 -110.60
N ILE A 315 90.34 38.76 -109.38
CA ILE A 315 91.64 38.46 -108.75
C ILE A 315 92.37 37.35 -109.52
N GLU A 316 91.66 36.30 -109.96
CA GLU A 316 92.29 35.18 -110.67
C GLU A 316 92.71 35.51 -112.12
N LEU A 317 91.97 36.39 -112.81
CA LEU A 317 92.36 36.96 -114.11
C LEU A 317 93.58 37.90 -114.01
N THR A 318 93.68 38.66 -112.91
CA THR A 318 94.84 39.54 -112.64
C THR A 318 96.09 38.73 -112.28
N ARG A 319 95.93 37.60 -111.58
CA ARG A 319 97.02 36.66 -111.27
C ARG A 319 97.59 36.02 -112.54
N LEU A 320 96.74 35.53 -113.44
CA LEU A 320 97.14 34.93 -114.73
C LEU A 320 97.79 35.95 -115.69
N ALA A 321 97.28 37.18 -115.73
CA ALA A 321 97.91 38.27 -116.46
C ALA A 321 99.32 38.59 -115.93
N SER A 322 99.51 38.69 -114.60
CA SER A 322 100.80 39.04 -113.98
C SER A 322 101.90 37.95 -114.15
N VAL A 323 101.51 36.67 -114.21
CA VAL A 323 102.45 35.55 -114.46
C VAL A 323 102.88 35.52 -115.92
N SER A 324 101.98 35.87 -116.84
CA SER A 324 102.29 35.95 -118.27
C SER A 324 103.21 37.15 -118.61
N THR A 325 103.06 38.29 -117.92
CA THR A 325 103.96 39.44 -118.07
C THR A 325 105.35 39.17 -117.50
N LYS A 326 105.46 38.53 -116.32
CA LYS A 326 106.77 38.14 -115.74
C LYS A 326 107.55 37.16 -116.63
N ARG A 327 106.89 36.18 -117.25
CA ARG A 327 107.54 35.26 -118.22
C ARG A 327 107.98 35.96 -119.51
N LEU A 328 107.23 36.93 -120.00
CA LEU A 328 107.60 37.73 -121.17
C LEU A 328 108.80 38.65 -120.87
N GLN A 329 108.86 39.21 -119.66
CA GLN A 329 109.93 40.07 -119.19
C GLN A 329 111.25 39.30 -118.95
N GLN A 330 111.18 38.07 -118.44
CA GLN A 330 112.36 37.18 -118.38
C GLN A 330 112.89 36.80 -119.77
N ARG A 331 112.01 36.55 -120.76
CA ARG A 331 112.41 36.29 -122.15
C ARG A 331 112.98 37.53 -122.84
N PHE A 332 112.41 38.70 -122.56
CA PHE A 332 112.95 39.98 -123.00
C PHE A 332 114.35 40.21 -122.43
N GLN A 333 114.56 39.98 -121.13
CA GLN A 333 115.87 40.14 -120.48
C GLN A 333 116.91 39.14 -121.02
N LYS A 334 116.52 37.89 -121.31
CA LYS A 334 117.40 36.91 -121.97
C LYS A 334 117.79 37.35 -123.39
N ARG A 335 116.87 37.90 -124.18
CA ARG A 335 117.18 38.45 -125.52
C ARG A 335 117.98 39.74 -125.46
N TYR A 336 117.66 40.63 -124.52
CA TYR A 336 118.37 41.89 -124.30
C TYR A 336 119.82 41.63 -123.86
N ASN A 337 120.05 40.73 -122.90
CA ASN A 337 121.39 40.36 -122.47
C ASN A 337 122.18 39.64 -123.57
N LYS A 338 121.52 38.83 -124.41
CA LYS A 338 122.16 38.21 -125.58
C LYS A 338 122.57 39.25 -126.61
N VAL A 339 121.68 40.17 -126.97
CA VAL A 339 121.98 41.25 -127.93
C VAL A 339 123.00 42.23 -127.36
N LEU A 340 123.01 42.48 -126.05
CA LEU A 340 124.00 43.32 -125.38
C LEU A 340 125.38 42.65 -125.35
N LEU A 341 125.44 41.34 -125.10
CA LEU A 341 126.67 40.55 -125.21
C LEU A 341 127.18 40.50 -126.66
N ASP A 342 126.29 40.30 -127.64
CA ASP A 342 126.64 40.33 -129.06
C ASP A 342 127.10 41.73 -129.49
N LYS A 343 126.50 42.81 -128.95
CA LYS A 343 126.92 44.19 -129.18
C LYS A 343 128.28 44.48 -128.57
N LEU A 344 128.52 44.08 -127.32
CA LEU A 344 129.82 44.25 -126.64
C LEU A 344 130.91 43.40 -127.30
N ALA A 345 130.57 42.20 -127.77
CA ALA A 345 131.49 41.35 -128.54
C ALA A 345 131.81 41.97 -129.90
N LEU A 346 130.82 42.55 -130.59
CA LEU A 346 131.02 43.27 -131.84
C LEU A 346 131.76 44.60 -131.65
N GLU A 347 131.53 45.33 -130.55
CA GLU A 347 132.27 46.55 -130.20
C GLU A 347 133.72 46.23 -129.83
N ALA A 348 133.98 45.16 -129.07
CA ALA A 348 135.34 44.68 -128.79
C ALA A 348 136.05 44.19 -130.06
N ARG A 349 135.32 43.55 -130.98
CA ARG A 349 135.84 43.11 -132.29
C ARG A 349 136.06 44.28 -133.24
N ARG A 350 135.23 45.32 -133.17
CA ARG A 350 135.40 46.59 -133.90
C ARG A 350 136.57 47.39 -133.35
N GLU A 351 136.78 47.41 -132.04
CA GLU A 351 137.95 48.06 -131.42
C GLU A 351 139.25 47.33 -131.74
N THR A 352 139.27 45.99 -131.71
CA THR A 352 140.45 45.21 -132.12
C THR A 352 140.73 45.39 -133.62
N LEU A 353 139.70 45.32 -134.47
CA LEU A 353 139.85 45.63 -135.90
C LEU A 353 140.22 47.11 -136.15
N ALA A 354 139.75 48.05 -135.33
CA ALA A 354 140.15 49.45 -135.43
C ALA A 354 141.62 49.63 -135.03
N ARG A 355 142.07 49.01 -133.93
CA ARG A 355 143.48 49.00 -133.52
C ARG A 355 144.38 48.31 -134.54
N GLU A 356 143.91 47.22 -135.14
CA GLU A 356 144.63 46.54 -136.24
C GLU A 356 144.67 47.41 -137.50
N ASN A 357 143.58 48.10 -137.86
CA ASN A 357 143.53 48.97 -139.04
C ASN A 357 144.33 50.27 -138.82
N GLU A 358 144.38 50.77 -137.58
CA GLU A 358 145.21 51.89 -137.17
C GLU A 358 146.70 51.48 -137.14
N ALA A 359 147.02 50.27 -136.68
CA ALA A 359 148.36 49.68 -136.80
C ALA A 359 148.76 49.43 -138.27
N LEU A 360 147.84 48.94 -139.10
CA LEU A 360 148.08 48.75 -140.54
C LEU A 360 148.27 50.09 -141.25
N ARG A 361 147.50 51.13 -140.90
CA ARG A 361 147.69 52.50 -141.40
C ARG A 361 148.99 53.13 -140.90
N ALA A 362 149.41 52.85 -139.66
CA ALA A 362 150.71 53.27 -139.14
C ALA A 362 151.87 52.59 -139.89
N VAL A 363 151.76 51.29 -140.18
CA VAL A 363 152.74 50.55 -140.99
C VAL A 363 152.74 51.04 -142.44
N LEU A 364 151.57 51.33 -143.04
CA LEU A 364 151.48 51.89 -144.38
C LEU A 364 152.04 53.30 -144.47
N LYS A 365 151.82 54.11 -143.43
CA LYS A 365 152.42 55.44 -143.31
C LYS A 365 153.94 55.33 -143.21
N ALA A 366 154.46 54.46 -142.33
CA ALA A 366 155.90 54.18 -142.23
C ALA A 366 156.53 53.66 -143.54
N TYR A 367 155.77 52.95 -144.37
CA TYR A 367 156.24 52.47 -145.67
C TYR A 367 156.27 53.57 -146.75
N LEU A 368 155.23 54.41 -146.82
CA LEU A 368 155.17 55.56 -147.75
C LEU A 368 156.15 56.67 -147.37
N ASP A 369 156.40 56.83 -146.07
CA ASP A 369 157.44 57.70 -145.54
C ASP A 369 158.86 57.17 -145.89
N GLY A 370 159.01 55.90 -146.26
CA GLY A 370 160.29 55.33 -146.70
C GLY A 370 160.73 55.68 -148.13
N ILE A 371 159.88 56.32 -148.95
CA ILE A 371 160.15 56.51 -150.40
C ILE A 371 160.29 58.00 -150.82
N SER A 372 160.02 59.02 -149.98
CA SER A 372 159.90 60.45 -150.40
C SER A 372 160.54 61.48 -149.45
N VAL A 373 160.71 62.74 -149.90
CA VAL A 373 161.36 63.89 -149.22
C VAL A 373 160.43 65.12 -149.16
N GLN A 374 160.02 65.63 -147.98
CA GLN A 374 159.28 66.92 -147.80
C GLN A 374 159.43 67.46 -146.36
N GLN A 375 158.88 68.63 -146.13
CA GLN A 375 159.29 69.57 -145.09
C GLN A 375 159.17 69.07 -143.64
N ASN A 376 158.18 68.26 -143.33
CA ASN A 376 157.80 68.08 -141.93
C ASN A 376 158.49 66.87 -141.27
N ILE A 377 158.94 65.89 -142.04
CA ILE A 377 159.71 64.75 -141.50
C ILE A 377 161.05 65.24 -140.88
N MET A 378 161.47 66.49 -141.15
CA MET A 378 162.71 67.09 -140.61
C MET A 378 162.64 67.51 -139.12
N ASP A 379 161.53 67.24 -138.41
CA ASP A 379 161.36 67.53 -136.97
C ASP A 379 161.52 66.32 -136.05
N GLU A 380 161.14 65.15 -136.53
CA GLU A 380 161.04 63.97 -135.68
C GLU A 380 162.17 62.97 -135.90
N ALA A 381 162.25 61.99 -134.98
CA ALA A 381 163.32 60.99 -134.88
C ALA A 381 163.34 60.02 -136.09
N ASN A 382 163.88 60.52 -137.21
CA ASN A 382 163.98 59.86 -138.51
C ASN A 382 165.42 59.40 -138.81
N PRO A 383 165.64 58.24 -139.46
CA PRO A 383 166.98 57.68 -139.70
C PRO A 383 167.80 58.36 -140.80
N LEU A 384 167.25 59.28 -141.60
CA LEU A 384 168.00 59.97 -142.65
C LEU A 384 168.86 61.11 -142.13
N VAL A 385 168.44 61.78 -141.04
CA VAL A 385 169.13 62.98 -140.61
C VAL A 385 170.14 62.61 -139.54
N VAL A 386 171.39 62.65 -139.99
CA VAL A 386 172.63 62.16 -139.37
C VAL A 386 173.28 63.26 -138.55
N VAL A 387 173.52 63.02 -137.24
CA VAL A 387 174.43 63.86 -136.44
C VAL A 387 175.18 63.03 -135.39
N ASN A 388 176.51 63.19 -135.40
CA ASN A 388 177.46 62.57 -134.49
C ASN A 388 177.37 61.05 -134.40
N GLY A 389 177.31 60.38 -135.55
CA GLY A 389 177.42 58.92 -135.63
C GLY A 389 176.38 58.14 -134.81
N LYS A 390 175.35 58.80 -134.25
CA LYS A 390 174.29 58.21 -133.43
C LYS A 390 172.95 58.35 -134.16
N THR A 391 172.43 57.21 -134.58
CA THR A 391 171.07 56.93 -135.07
C THR A 391 170.10 56.79 -133.88
N ASN A 392 168.85 57.30 -133.97
CA ASN A 392 167.88 57.34 -132.86
C ASN A 392 166.87 56.16 -132.83
N VAL A 393 167.22 55.04 -133.46
CA VAL A 393 166.46 53.79 -133.34
C VAL A 393 166.57 53.25 -131.91
N LEU A 394 165.46 52.86 -131.28
CA LEU A 394 165.44 52.16 -129.99
C LEU A 394 164.44 50.97 -130.00
N LEU A 395 164.99 49.82 -130.41
CA LEU A 395 164.61 48.42 -130.11
C LEU A 395 165.04 48.08 -128.66
N PRO A 396 165.08 46.81 -128.19
CA PRO A 396 164.20 45.63 -128.27
C PRO A 396 163.92 45.00 -126.86
N LYS A 397 163.12 43.92 -126.73
CA LYS A 397 163.52 42.56 -126.18
C LYS A 397 162.39 41.60 -125.71
N ARG A 398 162.73 40.29 -125.77
CA ARG A 398 162.07 39.03 -125.31
C ARG A 398 162.51 38.61 -123.89
N THR A 399 161.67 37.87 -123.15
CA THR A 399 162.06 36.91 -122.08
C THR A 399 161.06 35.75 -121.87
N SER A 400 161.49 34.71 -121.15
CA SER A 400 160.92 33.35 -120.98
C SER A 400 160.26 33.05 -119.61
N LYS A 401 159.34 32.07 -119.61
CA LYS A 401 158.86 31.14 -118.54
C LYS A 401 158.54 31.67 -117.12
N VAL A 402 157.26 31.56 -116.73
CA VAL A 402 156.84 31.08 -115.40
C VAL A 402 155.98 29.83 -115.58
N ILE A 403 156.40 28.77 -114.89
CA ILE A 403 155.68 27.53 -114.57
C ILE A 403 155.19 27.70 -113.13
N THR A 404 153.89 27.54 -112.86
CA THR A 404 153.27 27.29 -111.53
C THR A 404 151.95 26.58 -111.79
N VAL A 405 151.84 25.24 -111.70
CA VAL A 405 151.81 24.34 -110.52
C VAL A 405 150.40 24.16 -109.95
N VAL A 406 150.12 22.88 -109.76
CA VAL A 406 148.88 22.14 -109.51
C VAL A 406 148.54 22.10 -108.02
N GLU A 407 147.25 22.05 -107.68
CA GLU A 407 146.74 21.09 -106.69
C GLU A 407 145.27 20.73 -106.98
N GLY A 408 145.00 19.43 -107.10
CA GLY A 408 143.68 18.85 -107.30
C GLY A 408 143.48 17.62 -106.43
N ALA A 409 142.25 17.44 -105.92
CA ALA A 409 141.67 16.16 -105.49
C ALA A 409 140.12 16.27 -105.43
N GLN A 410 139.44 15.29 -106.06
CA GLN A 410 137.99 14.95 -106.06
C GLN A 410 137.00 15.89 -106.79
N ALA A 411 136.02 15.44 -107.59
CA ALA A 411 135.66 14.16 -108.17
C ALA A 411 134.55 14.38 -109.25
N TYR A 412 134.35 13.34 -110.05
CA TYR A 412 133.48 13.14 -111.22
C TYR A 412 131.96 12.97 -110.89
N LYS A 413 131.04 13.29 -111.83
CA LYS A 413 129.56 12.98 -111.94
C LYS A 413 128.61 13.59 -110.84
N SER A 414 127.48 14.31 -111.08
CA SER A 414 126.33 14.13 -112.00
C SER A 414 125.25 15.30 -111.97
N SER A 415 124.54 15.53 -113.10
CA SER A 415 123.15 16.01 -113.44
C SER A 415 122.18 16.92 -112.58
N ALA A 416 121.37 17.76 -113.28
CA ALA A 416 119.96 18.25 -113.05
C ALA A 416 119.54 19.29 -111.94
N ARG A 417 119.06 20.52 -112.34
CA ARG A 417 117.91 21.35 -111.82
C ARG A 417 117.93 22.79 -112.43
N ILE A 418 116.77 23.44 -112.69
CA ILE A 418 116.44 24.11 -114.00
C ILE A 418 116.33 25.64 -114.15
N LEU A 419 116.59 26.02 -115.44
CA LEU A 419 116.23 27.17 -116.32
C LEU A 419 115.19 28.21 -115.82
N GLN A 420 115.39 28.76 -114.61
CA GLN A 420 115.02 30.13 -114.21
C GLN A 420 114.79 31.11 -115.37
#